data_AF-H3GYK8-F1
#
_entry.id   AF-H3GYK8-F1
#
_cell.length_a   1.000
_cell.length_b   1.000
_cell.length_c   1.000
_cell.angle_alpha   90.00
_cell.angle_beta   90.00
_cell.angle_gamma   90.00
#
_symmetry.space_group_name_H-M   'P 1'
#
loop_
_entity.id
_entity.type
_entity.pdbx_description
1 polymer ?
#
loop_
_entity_poly.entity_id
_entity_poly.type
_entity_poly.pdbx_seq_one_letter_code
_entity_poly.pdbx_strand_id
1 'polypeptide(L)'
;MRFCNAFLASLLILLATTVTAEKSTRSSITTNVAYGRGKLLRKADAAKANAIDTEERGIWSSIKNWGKMQYWLAVGKSDDQVKKALKMEGLTGAALKAHPNYKKLEKFMYKREGQQMDDWLEEGISTKAVWDDLGLGEMSKAQRKNSDELRQYVRYATKYDDEIWFHANYFFEPLNYYGSSPAEMNVKVQIWAKAKRENWYVKEMLGLEGLSKAERKADPDYEYYLEFLKLTKRSER
;
A
#
# COMPACT_ATOMS: atom_id res chain seq x y z
N MET A 1 -5.38 24.22 1.11
CA MET A 1 -3.92 24.48 1.20
C MET A 1 -3.25 23.72 0.06
N ARG A 2 -2.58 24.43 -0.85
CA ARG A 2 -1.98 23.87 -2.07
C ARG A 2 -0.58 23.37 -1.75
N PHE A 3 -0.35 22.06 -1.78
CA PHE A 3 0.99 21.49 -1.67
C PHE A 3 1.57 21.28 -3.08
N CYS A 4 2.73 21.89 -3.32
CA CYS A 4 3.46 21.85 -4.57
C CYS A 4 3.94 20.41 -4.88
N ASN A 5 3.44 19.84 -5.96
CA ASN A 5 3.85 18.52 -6.42
C ASN A 5 5.03 18.64 -7.38
N ALA A 6 6.11 17.96 -7.01
CA ALA A 6 7.32 17.89 -7.80
C ALA A 6 7.86 16.45 -7.78
N PHE A 7 7.90 15.88 -8.99
CA PHE A 7 8.74 14.77 -9.49
C PHE A 7 8.21 13.33 -9.48
N LEU A 8 7.62 12.96 -10.62
CA LEU A 8 8.09 11.97 -11.61
C LEU A 8 8.86 10.72 -11.14
N ALA A 9 8.21 9.58 -11.42
CA ALA A 9 8.68 8.39 -12.13
C ALA A 9 10.02 7.74 -11.71
N SER A 10 9.92 6.54 -11.14
CA SER A 10 10.56 5.30 -11.62
C SER A 10 10.35 4.18 -10.58
N LEU A 11 9.68 3.08 -10.93
CA LEU A 11 10.24 1.72 -10.91
C LEU A 11 9.16 0.69 -11.30
N LEU A 12 9.32 0.06 -12.45
CA LEU A 12 8.73 -1.23 -12.79
C LEU A 12 9.88 -2.22 -12.93
N ILE A 13 9.56 -3.48 -12.66
CA ILE A 13 10.36 -4.72 -12.82
C ILE A 13 11.12 -5.15 -11.55
N LEU A 14 10.53 -6.12 -10.84
CA LEU A 14 11.23 -7.36 -10.51
C LEU A 14 10.24 -8.43 -10.06
N LEU A 15 10.14 -9.49 -10.85
CA LEU A 15 9.42 -10.73 -10.56
C LEU A 15 10.37 -11.88 -10.85
N ALA A 16 10.22 -12.92 -10.04
CA ALA A 16 10.80 -14.27 -10.11
C ALA A 16 12.14 -14.48 -9.38
N THR A 17 12.02 -14.97 -8.14
CA THR A 17 12.83 -16.10 -7.68
C THR A 17 11.91 -17.10 -7.01
N THR A 18 11.83 -18.29 -7.61
CA THR A 18 11.17 -19.49 -7.11
C THR A 18 11.88 -19.97 -5.83
N VAL A 19 11.11 -20.26 -4.77
CA VAL A 19 11.61 -20.98 -3.60
C VAL A 19 11.44 -22.48 -3.86
N THR A 20 12.54 -23.19 -4.06
CA THR A 20 12.62 -24.65 -3.87
C THR A 20 12.92 -24.92 -2.41
N ALA A 21 12.01 -25.60 -1.73
CA ALA A 21 12.17 -26.06 -0.36
C ALA A 21 12.96 -27.38 -0.35
N GLU A 22 14.09 -27.41 0.36
CA GLU A 22 14.76 -28.64 0.75
C GLU A 22 14.60 -28.92 2.25
N LYS A 23 14.30 -30.18 2.52
CA LYS A 23 13.88 -30.78 3.78
C LYS A 23 15.11 -31.09 4.62
N SER A 24 15.26 -30.46 5.80
CA SER A 24 16.35 -30.80 6.73
C SER A 24 15.87 -31.78 7.80
N THR A 25 16.54 -32.92 7.84
CA THR A 25 16.29 -34.07 8.71
C THR A 25 16.81 -33.82 10.13
N ARG A 26 15.94 -34.13 11.09
CA ARG A 26 16.17 -34.25 12.53
C ARG A 26 17.38 -35.15 12.85
N SER A 27 18.28 -34.69 13.72
CA SER A 27 19.15 -35.58 14.48
C SER A 27 19.10 -35.21 15.96
N SER A 28 18.89 -36.24 16.78
CA SER A 28 18.68 -36.19 18.21
C SER A 28 20.03 -36.38 18.90
N ILE A 29 20.38 -35.51 19.85
CA ILE A 29 21.39 -35.83 20.86
C ILE A 29 20.85 -35.45 22.24
N THR A 30 20.47 -36.49 22.97
CA THR A 30 20.28 -36.50 24.42
C THR A 30 21.63 -36.56 25.12
N THR A 31 21.86 -35.73 26.14
CA THR A 31 22.74 -36.09 27.27
C THR A 31 22.20 -35.54 28.59
N ASN A 32 22.40 -36.37 29.61
CA ASN A 32 21.84 -36.34 30.96
C ASN A 32 22.37 -35.18 31.83
N VAL A 33 21.50 -34.66 32.70
CA VAL A 33 21.85 -33.70 33.75
C VAL A 33 22.16 -34.46 35.04
N ALA A 34 23.41 -34.38 35.48
CA ALA A 34 23.83 -34.76 36.83
C ALA A 34 24.25 -33.49 37.60
N TYR A 35 23.72 -33.35 38.82
CA TYR A 35 23.93 -32.25 39.73
C TYR A 35 25.35 -32.31 40.34
N GLY A 36 26.10 -31.21 40.27
CA GLY A 36 27.46 -31.12 40.82
C GLY A 36 27.83 -29.69 41.18
N ARG A 37 27.86 -29.42 42.49
CA ARG A 37 28.26 -28.16 43.14
C ARG A 37 29.76 -27.93 42.89
N GLY A 38 30.12 -26.84 42.21
CA GLY A 38 31.50 -26.46 41.98
C GLY A 38 31.64 -24.98 41.64
N LYS A 39 32.07 -24.19 42.62
CA LYS A 39 32.44 -22.78 42.46
C LYS A 39 33.69 -22.72 41.57
N LEU A 40 33.53 -22.31 40.31
CA LEU A 40 34.62 -21.90 39.43
C LEU A 40 34.31 -20.53 38.84
N LEU A 41 35.09 -19.55 39.27
CA LEU A 41 35.23 -18.24 38.64
C LEU A 41 35.69 -18.45 37.19
N ARG A 42 34.74 -18.56 36.25
CA ARG A 42 35.03 -18.43 34.83
C ARG A 42 35.04 -16.94 34.51
N LYS A 43 36.23 -16.40 34.20
CA LYS A 43 36.34 -15.21 33.36
C LYS A 43 35.44 -15.45 32.15
N ALA A 44 34.33 -14.73 32.07
CA ALA A 44 33.52 -14.70 30.87
C ALA A 44 34.37 -14.04 29.79
N ASP A 45 34.72 -14.79 28.76
CA ASP A 45 35.27 -14.24 27.54
C ASP A 45 34.32 -13.15 27.04
N ALA A 46 34.80 -11.91 27.07
CA ALA A 46 34.08 -10.73 26.58
C ALA A 46 33.59 -10.87 25.12
N ALA A 47 34.11 -11.86 24.39
CA ALA A 47 33.69 -12.20 23.04
C ALA A 47 32.27 -12.82 22.96
N LYS A 48 31.78 -13.55 23.98
CA LYS A 48 30.44 -14.17 23.93
C LYS A 48 29.30 -13.26 24.38
N ALA A 49 29.59 -12.21 25.16
CA ALA A 49 28.61 -11.19 25.51
C ALA A 49 28.26 -10.28 24.31
N ASN A 50 29.19 -10.06 23.38
CA ASN A 50 29.00 -9.19 22.22
C ASN A 50 28.09 -9.78 21.12
N ALA A 51 27.91 -11.10 21.09
CA ALA A 51 27.05 -11.76 20.11
C ALA A 51 25.56 -11.62 20.46
N ILE A 52 25.21 -11.73 21.76
CA ILE A 52 23.82 -11.61 22.26
C ILE A 52 23.33 -10.15 22.14
N ASP A 53 24.22 -9.18 22.35
CA ASP A 53 23.90 -7.75 22.31
C ASP A 53 23.64 -7.23 20.87
N THR A 54 24.18 -7.89 19.84
CA THR A 54 24.02 -7.43 18.45
C THR A 54 22.64 -7.77 17.88
N GLU A 55 22.13 -8.97 18.17
CA GLU A 55 20.81 -9.41 17.69
C GLU A 55 19.66 -8.76 18.47
N GLU A 56 19.80 -8.60 19.79
CA GLU A 56 18.78 -7.93 20.62
C GLU A 56 18.66 -6.43 20.31
N ARG A 57 19.77 -5.72 20.06
CA ARG A 57 19.72 -4.29 19.66
C ARG A 57 18.94 -4.08 18.36
N GLY A 58 19.00 -5.02 17.41
CA GLY A 58 18.23 -4.97 16.18
C GLY A 58 16.72 -5.04 16.44
N ILE A 59 16.29 -5.99 17.27
CA ILE A 59 14.89 -6.22 17.61
C ILE A 59 14.35 -5.04 18.45
N TRP A 60 15.03 -4.65 19.52
CA TRP A 60 14.62 -3.53 20.38
C TRP A 60 14.59 -2.18 19.65
N SER A 61 15.55 -1.92 18.76
CA SER A 61 15.55 -0.69 17.95
C SER A 61 14.39 -0.67 16.96
N SER A 62 14.00 -1.82 16.39
CA SER A 62 12.85 -1.93 15.50
C SER A 62 11.53 -1.67 16.22
N ILE A 63 11.35 -2.24 17.43
CA ILE A 63 10.17 -2.03 18.29
C ILE A 63 10.07 -0.56 18.72
N LYS A 64 11.19 0.05 19.15
CA LYS A 64 11.24 1.48 19.51
C LYS A 64 10.89 2.38 18.33
N ASN A 65 11.39 2.07 17.14
CA ASN A 65 11.07 2.82 15.93
C ASN A 65 9.60 2.66 15.51
N TRP A 66 9.03 1.46 15.67
CA TRP A 66 7.60 1.22 15.44
C TRP A 66 6.73 2.02 16.42
N GLY A 67 7.01 1.96 17.72
CA GLY A 67 6.28 2.72 18.73
C GLY A 67 6.35 4.23 18.51
N LYS A 68 7.54 4.75 18.13
CA LYS A 68 7.70 6.17 17.78
C LYS A 68 6.88 6.58 16.56
N MET A 69 6.82 5.72 15.54
CA MET A 69 6.00 5.95 14.35
C MET A 69 4.51 6.01 14.70
N GLN A 70 4.01 5.07 15.50
CA GLN A 70 2.62 5.05 15.95
C GLN A 70 2.28 6.30 16.76
N TYR A 71 3.18 6.70 17.67
CA TYR A 71 3.02 7.93 18.43
C TYR A 71 2.90 9.15 17.51
N TRP A 72 3.80 9.32 16.52
CA TRP A 72 3.74 10.46 15.60
C TRP A 72 2.44 10.53 14.82
N LEU A 73 1.91 9.38 14.40
CA LEU A 73 0.64 9.28 13.69
C LEU A 73 -0.53 9.62 14.62
N ALA A 74 -0.58 9.00 15.80
CA ALA A 74 -1.66 9.19 16.77
C ALA A 74 -1.81 10.63 17.27
N VAL A 75 -0.70 11.37 17.41
CA VAL A 75 -0.73 12.78 17.83
C VAL A 75 -0.72 13.77 16.66
N GLY A 76 -0.88 13.30 15.42
CA GLY A 76 -1.00 14.14 14.24
C GLY A 76 0.22 15.02 13.96
N LYS A 77 1.45 14.50 14.11
CA LYS A 77 2.67 15.28 13.84
C LYS A 77 2.71 15.78 12.38
N SER A 78 3.21 17.00 12.18
CA SER A 78 3.48 17.53 10.83
C SER A 78 4.78 16.96 10.25
N ASP A 79 4.95 17.05 8.93
CA ASP A 79 6.19 16.64 8.25
C ASP A 79 7.42 17.36 8.81
N ASP A 80 7.29 18.64 9.13
CA ASP A 80 8.40 19.42 9.66
C ASP A 80 8.75 19.02 11.10
N GLN A 81 7.74 18.69 11.91
CA GLN A 81 7.98 18.14 13.26
C GLN A 81 8.69 16.77 13.19
N VAL A 82 8.33 15.91 12.23
CA VAL A 82 8.98 14.61 12.05
C VAL A 82 10.38 14.77 11.45
N LYS A 83 10.59 15.65 10.47
CA LYS A 83 11.92 16.02 9.95
C LYS A 83 12.84 16.47 11.07
N LYS A 84 12.37 17.38 11.93
CA LYS A 84 13.10 17.83 13.11
C LYS A 84 13.46 16.68 14.04
N ALA A 85 12.50 15.81 14.37
CA ALA A 85 12.71 14.64 15.21
C ALA A 85 13.64 13.57 14.58
N LEU A 86 13.87 13.65 13.27
CA LEU A 86 14.79 12.83 12.48
C LEU A 86 16.12 13.52 12.17
N LYS A 87 16.33 14.74 12.71
CA LYS A 87 17.52 15.58 12.49
C LYS A 87 17.73 15.97 11.02
N MET A 88 16.64 16.26 10.32
CA MET A 88 16.62 16.67 8.91
C MET A 88 16.03 18.08 8.72
N GLU A 89 15.99 18.88 9.80
CA GLU A 89 15.51 20.26 9.75
C GLU A 89 16.39 21.08 8.78
N GLY A 90 15.76 21.91 7.95
CA GLY A 90 16.45 22.69 6.92
C GLY A 90 16.88 21.93 5.66
N LEU A 91 16.83 20.59 5.64
CA LEU A 91 17.13 19.81 4.43
C LEU A 91 15.95 19.82 3.44
N THR A 92 16.24 20.06 2.16
CA THR A 92 15.25 20.04 1.07
C THR A 92 15.80 19.32 -0.16
N GLY A 93 14.93 19.04 -1.14
CA GLY A 93 15.32 18.49 -2.44
C GLY A 93 16.17 17.22 -2.37
N ALA A 94 17.27 17.21 -3.12
CA ALA A 94 18.20 16.09 -3.16
C ALA A 94 18.90 15.83 -1.83
N ALA A 95 19.23 16.88 -1.06
CA ALA A 95 19.89 16.76 0.23
C ALA A 95 19.01 16.05 1.27
N LEU A 96 17.70 16.34 1.28
CA LEU A 96 16.74 15.63 2.12
C LEU A 96 16.65 14.15 1.74
N LYS A 97 16.56 13.84 0.44
CA LYS A 97 16.45 12.46 -0.08
C LYS A 97 17.69 11.62 0.20
N ALA A 98 18.88 12.22 0.19
CA ALA A 98 20.14 11.55 0.47
C ALA A 98 20.37 11.24 1.97
N HIS A 99 19.57 11.83 2.87
CA HIS A 99 19.78 11.67 4.30
C HIS A 99 19.44 10.23 4.78
N PRO A 100 20.23 9.61 5.67
CA PRO A 100 20.01 8.22 6.13
C PRO A 100 18.64 7.96 6.76
N ASN A 101 18.02 8.98 7.35
CA ASN A 101 16.67 8.89 7.95
C ASN A 101 15.52 9.19 6.98
N TYR A 102 15.78 9.52 5.71
CA TYR A 102 14.73 9.86 4.75
C TYR A 102 13.69 8.75 4.60
N LYS A 103 14.12 7.48 4.58
CA LYS A 103 13.21 6.32 4.53
C LYS A 103 12.22 6.25 5.70
N LYS A 104 12.56 6.81 6.87
CA LYS A 104 11.64 6.90 8.00
C LYS A 104 10.59 7.99 7.79
N LEU A 105 10.99 9.13 7.21
CA LEU A 105 10.05 10.19 6.84
C LEU A 105 9.09 9.72 5.74
N GLU A 106 9.60 9.07 4.70
CA GLU A 106 8.79 8.49 3.61
C GLU A 106 7.75 7.50 4.16
N LYS A 107 8.16 6.60 5.07
CA LYS A 107 7.25 5.68 5.75
C LYS A 107 6.20 6.39 6.60
N PHE A 108 6.56 7.48 7.27
CA PHE A 108 5.63 8.29 8.05
C PHE A 108 4.57 8.95 7.16
N MET A 109 4.99 9.64 6.10
CA MET A 109 4.09 10.30 5.14
C MET A 109 3.14 9.29 4.50
N TYR A 110 3.65 8.12 4.09
CA TYR A 110 2.83 7.05 3.51
C TYR A 110 1.77 6.53 4.49
N LYS A 111 2.13 6.32 5.77
CA LYS A 111 1.18 5.86 6.79
C LYS A 111 0.13 6.90 7.13
N ARG A 112 0.52 8.17 7.27
CA ARG A 112 -0.41 9.27 7.52
C ARG A 112 -1.41 9.44 6.38
N GLU A 113 -0.93 9.40 5.14
CA GLU A 113 -1.81 9.42 3.96
C GLU A 113 -2.75 8.20 3.95
N GLY A 114 -2.30 7.05 4.46
CA GLY A 114 -3.16 5.88 4.64
C GLY A 114 -4.28 6.10 5.65
N GLN A 115 -3.98 6.68 6.81
CA GLN A 115 -5.00 7.01 7.82
C GLN A 115 -6.03 8.00 7.28
N GLN A 116 -5.59 9.02 6.55
CA GLN A 116 -6.52 9.94 5.89
C GLN A 116 -7.47 9.21 4.92
N MET A 117 -7.00 8.19 4.22
CA MET A 117 -7.83 7.36 3.34
C MET A 117 -8.76 6.42 4.12
N ASP A 118 -8.36 5.98 5.31
CA ASP A 118 -9.23 5.25 6.24
C ASP A 118 -10.38 6.16 6.70
N ASP A 119 -10.06 7.38 7.12
CA ASP A 119 -11.04 8.40 7.54
C ASP A 119 -12.03 8.69 6.41
N TRP A 120 -11.54 8.91 5.17
CA TRP A 120 -12.41 9.11 4.00
C TRP A 120 -13.35 7.93 3.71
N LEU A 121 -12.95 6.69 4.01
CA LEU A 121 -13.84 5.54 3.85
C LEU A 121 -14.89 5.48 4.95
N GLU A 122 -14.49 5.75 6.19
CA GLU A 122 -15.40 5.82 7.34
C GLU A 122 -16.45 6.92 7.17
N GLU A 123 -16.06 8.06 6.60
CA GLU A 123 -16.94 9.18 6.26
C GLU A 123 -17.80 8.91 5.00
N GLY A 124 -17.60 7.79 4.31
CA GLY A 124 -18.36 7.43 3.10
C GLY A 124 -18.10 8.34 1.91
N ILE A 125 -16.92 8.96 1.84
CA ILE A 125 -16.53 9.81 0.70
C ILE A 125 -16.46 8.94 -0.56
N SER A 126 -17.06 9.38 -1.67
CA SER A 126 -17.04 8.61 -2.91
C SER A 126 -15.71 8.78 -3.64
N THR A 127 -15.34 7.79 -4.47
CA THR A 127 -14.18 7.92 -5.38
C THR A 127 -14.32 9.13 -6.31
N LYS A 128 -15.53 9.44 -6.77
CA LYS A 128 -15.81 10.65 -7.55
C LYS A 128 -15.50 11.93 -6.79
N ALA A 129 -15.92 12.03 -5.53
CA ALA A 129 -15.65 13.22 -4.72
C ALA A 129 -14.14 13.45 -4.55
N VAL A 130 -13.37 12.40 -4.26
CA VAL A 130 -11.90 12.50 -4.17
C VAL A 130 -11.28 12.87 -5.53
N TRP A 131 -11.80 12.32 -6.64
CA TRP A 131 -11.34 12.68 -7.99
C TRP A 131 -11.52 14.17 -8.29
N ASP A 132 -12.69 14.70 -7.97
CA ASP A 132 -13.07 16.09 -8.19
C ASP A 132 -12.28 17.05 -7.26
N ASP A 133 -12.14 16.71 -5.97
CA ASP A 133 -11.40 17.49 -4.97
C ASP A 133 -9.91 17.61 -5.31
N LEU A 134 -9.34 16.55 -5.92
CA LEU A 134 -7.98 16.55 -6.41
C LEU A 134 -7.82 17.27 -7.76
N GLY A 135 -8.92 17.76 -8.35
CA GLY A 135 -8.93 18.48 -9.62
C GLY A 135 -8.49 17.60 -10.80
N LEU A 136 -8.60 16.28 -10.69
CA LEU A 136 -8.09 15.36 -11.72
C LEU A 136 -8.87 15.48 -13.02
N GLY A 137 -10.16 15.83 -12.97
CA GLY A 137 -10.99 16.08 -14.15
C GLY A 137 -10.43 17.20 -15.05
N GLU A 138 -9.94 18.28 -14.43
CA GLU A 138 -9.46 19.49 -15.10
C GLU A 138 -8.04 19.34 -15.67
N MET A 139 -7.28 18.35 -15.20
CA MET A 139 -5.94 18.10 -15.71
C MET A 139 -5.96 17.50 -17.11
N SER A 140 -5.06 17.96 -17.99
CA SER A 140 -4.78 17.23 -19.23
C SER A 140 -4.31 15.80 -18.92
N LYS A 141 -4.51 14.87 -19.86
CA LYS A 141 -4.07 13.48 -19.72
C LYS A 141 -2.59 13.35 -19.35
N ALA A 142 -1.73 14.21 -19.90
CA ALA A 142 -0.28 14.20 -19.64
C ALA A 142 0.07 14.72 -18.25
N GLN A 143 -0.59 15.80 -17.79
CA GLN A 143 -0.41 16.31 -16.43
C GLN A 143 -0.91 15.29 -15.40
N ARG A 144 -2.13 14.79 -15.59
CA ARG A 144 -2.77 13.82 -14.70
C ARG A 144 -1.90 12.58 -14.48
N LYS A 145 -1.37 12.01 -15.57
CA LYS A 145 -0.55 10.79 -15.53
C LYS A 145 0.69 10.90 -14.64
N ASN A 146 1.25 12.10 -14.48
CA ASN A 146 2.49 12.33 -13.74
C ASN A 146 2.26 13.10 -12.42
N SER A 147 1.00 13.24 -12.01
CA SER A 147 0.60 14.01 -10.82
C SER A 147 0.63 13.16 -9.55
N ASP A 148 0.95 13.78 -8.41
CA ASP A 148 0.82 13.11 -7.11
C ASP A 148 -0.65 12.96 -6.71
N GLU A 149 -1.52 13.83 -7.23
CA GLU A 149 -2.97 13.73 -7.12
C GLU A 149 -3.48 12.40 -7.68
N LEU A 150 -3.03 11.99 -8.87
CA LEU A 150 -3.44 10.71 -9.44
C LEU A 150 -2.91 9.54 -8.60
N ARG A 151 -1.68 9.65 -8.07
CA ARG A 151 -1.12 8.64 -7.16
C ARG A 151 -1.98 8.49 -5.90
N GLN A 152 -2.39 9.61 -5.31
CA GLN A 152 -3.25 9.64 -4.12
C GLN A 152 -4.62 9.03 -4.43
N TYR A 153 -5.25 9.48 -5.53
CA TYR A 153 -6.53 8.93 -5.99
C TYR A 153 -6.48 7.43 -6.22
N VAL A 154 -5.47 6.92 -6.96
CA VAL A 154 -5.33 5.49 -7.23
C VAL A 154 -5.23 4.70 -5.94
N ARG A 155 -4.48 5.20 -4.96
CA ARG A 155 -4.33 4.53 -3.67
C ARG A 155 -5.65 4.48 -2.90
N TYR A 156 -6.41 5.58 -2.89
CA TYR A 156 -7.73 5.63 -2.27
C TYR A 156 -8.75 4.73 -2.99
N ALA A 157 -8.86 4.86 -4.31
CA ALA A 157 -9.79 4.10 -5.13
C ALA A 157 -9.50 2.58 -5.11
N THR A 158 -8.23 2.16 -5.01
CA THR A 158 -7.91 0.75 -4.73
C THR A 158 -8.47 0.30 -3.39
N LYS A 159 -8.33 1.12 -2.34
CA LYS A 159 -8.85 0.77 -1.01
C LYS A 159 -10.38 0.69 -1.00
N TYR A 160 -11.04 1.67 -1.62
CA TYR A 160 -12.50 1.67 -1.78
C TYR A 160 -12.99 0.44 -2.54
N ASP A 161 -12.32 0.08 -3.64
CA ASP A 161 -12.61 -1.12 -4.42
C ASP A 161 -12.33 -2.42 -3.64
N ASP A 162 -11.28 -2.46 -2.83
CA ASP A 162 -10.98 -3.60 -1.94
C ASP A 162 -12.10 -3.80 -0.92
N GLU A 163 -12.56 -2.73 -0.26
CA GLU A 163 -13.70 -2.80 0.68
C GLU A 163 -14.93 -3.40 0.01
N ILE A 164 -15.27 -2.93 -1.20
CA ILE A 164 -16.45 -3.43 -1.92
C ILE A 164 -16.26 -4.90 -2.31
N TRP A 165 -15.11 -5.25 -2.88
CA TRP A 165 -14.80 -6.62 -3.26
C TRP A 165 -14.87 -7.59 -2.07
N PHE A 166 -14.32 -7.22 -0.91
CA PHE A 166 -14.35 -8.09 0.27
C PHE A 166 -15.77 -8.27 0.84
N HIS A 167 -16.66 -7.30 0.61
CA HIS A 167 -18.04 -7.33 1.07
C HIS A 167 -19.05 -7.76 -0.01
N ALA A 168 -18.64 -7.97 -1.26
CA ALA A 168 -19.51 -8.35 -2.38
C ALA A 168 -20.30 -9.66 -2.18
N ASN A 169 -19.88 -10.51 -1.23
CA ASN A 169 -20.59 -11.74 -0.83
C ASN A 169 -21.36 -11.63 0.50
N TYR A 170 -21.43 -10.44 1.11
CA TYR A 170 -22.17 -10.17 2.33
C TYR A 170 -23.36 -9.26 2.05
N PHE A 171 -24.44 -9.39 2.83
CA PHE A 171 -25.66 -8.56 2.76
C PHE A 171 -25.44 -7.05 3.01
N PHE A 172 -24.20 -6.59 3.12
CA PHE A 172 -23.86 -5.19 3.27
C PHE A 172 -23.65 -4.61 1.88
N GLU A 173 -24.66 -3.93 1.35
CA GLU A 173 -24.54 -3.18 0.09
C GLU A 173 -23.68 -1.94 0.33
N PRO A 174 -22.45 -1.87 -0.22
CA PRO A 174 -21.69 -0.64 -0.15
C PRO A 174 -22.37 0.45 -1.01
N LEU A 175 -22.07 1.70 -0.69
CA LEU A 175 -22.59 2.91 -1.33
C LEU A 175 -22.43 2.83 -2.86
N ASN A 176 -23.54 2.51 -3.54
CA ASN A 176 -23.61 2.34 -4.98
C ASN A 176 -23.54 3.69 -5.69
N TYR A 177 -22.33 4.12 -6.04
CA TYR A 177 -22.12 5.12 -7.08
C TYR A 177 -20.80 4.87 -7.83
N TYR A 178 -20.90 4.17 -8.97
CA TYR A 178 -19.76 3.90 -9.86
C TYR A 178 -19.74 4.74 -11.14
N GLY A 179 -20.84 5.43 -11.45
CA GLY A 179 -20.92 6.38 -12.57
C GLY A 179 -19.83 7.44 -12.45
N SER A 180 -18.92 7.49 -13.41
CA SER A 180 -17.73 8.33 -13.33
C SER A 180 -17.42 8.96 -14.68
N SER A 181 -16.60 10.02 -14.67
CA SER A 181 -16.14 10.61 -15.92
C SER A 181 -15.35 9.57 -16.75
N PRO A 182 -15.32 9.65 -18.09
CA PRO A 182 -14.54 8.71 -18.90
C PRO A 182 -13.07 8.60 -18.47
N ALA A 183 -12.51 9.72 -18.05
CA ALA A 183 -11.15 9.81 -17.53
C ALA A 183 -10.93 9.01 -16.23
N GLU A 184 -11.86 9.12 -15.29
CA GLU A 184 -11.84 8.41 -14.01
C GLU A 184 -12.07 6.91 -14.23
N MET A 185 -13.02 6.54 -15.09
CA MET A 185 -13.33 5.15 -15.41
C MET A 185 -12.12 4.42 -16.01
N ASN A 186 -11.38 5.07 -16.91
CA ASN A 186 -10.12 4.53 -17.43
C ASN A 186 -9.09 4.21 -16.33
N VAL A 187 -9.10 4.92 -15.22
CA VAL A 187 -8.22 4.64 -14.07
C VAL A 187 -8.77 3.48 -13.24
N LYS A 188 -10.09 3.44 -12.99
CA LYS A 188 -10.76 2.33 -12.29
C LYS A 188 -10.54 0.99 -13.00
N VAL A 189 -10.65 0.96 -14.33
CA VAL A 189 -10.32 -0.21 -15.15
C VAL A 189 -8.90 -0.73 -14.91
N GLN A 190 -7.92 0.17 -14.82
CA GLN A 190 -6.53 -0.21 -14.52
C GLN A 190 -6.38 -0.74 -13.08
N ILE A 191 -7.11 -0.18 -12.12
CA ILE A 191 -7.15 -0.67 -10.74
C ILE A 191 -7.70 -2.10 -10.70
N TRP A 192 -8.86 -2.35 -11.31
CA TRP A 192 -9.46 -3.68 -11.37
C TRP A 192 -8.58 -4.70 -12.08
N ALA A 193 -7.97 -4.32 -13.20
CA ALA A 193 -7.05 -5.18 -13.94
C ALA A 193 -5.81 -5.54 -13.11
N LYS A 194 -5.23 -4.57 -12.39
CA LYS A 194 -4.08 -4.78 -11.51
C LYS A 194 -4.43 -5.66 -10.32
N ALA A 195 -5.61 -5.47 -9.73
CA ALA A 195 -6.14 -6.30 -8.65
C ALA A 195 -6.62 -7.67 -9.12
N LYS A 196 -6.64 -7.92 -10.45
CA LYS A 196 -7.12 -9.15 -11.08
C LYS A 196 -8.56 -9.50 -10.71
N ARG A 197 -9.42 -8.49 -10.53
CA ARG A 197 -10.85 -8.67 -10.21
C ARG A 197 -11.52 -9.63 -11.18
N GLU A 198 -12.58 -10.28 -10.71
CA GLU A 198 -13.30 -11.25 -11.54
C GLU A 198 -14.20 -10.56 -12.57
N ASN A 199 -14.53 -11.27 -13.65
CA ASN A 199 -15.29 -10.70 -14.76
C ASN A 199 -16.71 -10.29 -14.32
N TRP A 200 -17.37 -11.09 -13.48
CA TRP A 200 -18.71 -10.77 -12.96
C TRP A 200 -18.67 -9.47 -12.15
N TYR A 201 -17.68 -9.30 -11.28
CA TYR A 201 -17.54 -8.11 -10.46
C TYR A 201 -17.34 -6.86 -11.31
N VAL A 202 -16.46 -6.90 -12.32
CA VAL A 202 -16.26 -5.74 -13.20
C VAL A 202 -17.52 -5.44 -14.02
N LYS A 203 -18.27 -6.47 -14.46
CA LYS A 203 -19.56 -6.27 -15.12
C LYS A 203 -20.57 -5.62 -14.18
N GLU A 204 -20.65 -6.07 -12.93
CA GLU A 204 -21.52 -5.49 -11.90
C GLU A 204 -21.16 -4.03 -11.63
N MET A 205 -19.88 -3.71 -11.45
CA MET A 205 -19.42 -2.33 -11.20
C MET A 205 -19.71 -1.39 -12.38
N LEU A 206 -19.81 -1.93 -13.58
CA LEU A 206 -20.15 -1.19 -14.80
C LEU A 206 -21.65 -1.24 -15.13
N GLY A 207 -22.49 -1.83 -14.27
CA GLY A 207 -23.93 -1.98 -14.55
C GLY A 207 -24.27 -2.91 -15.72
N LEU A 208 -23.32 -3.74 -16.14
CA LEU A 208 -23.43 -4.66 -17.27
C LEU A 208 -23.91 -6.07 -16.88
N GLU A 209 -24.00 -6.35 -15.58
CA GLU A 209 -24.47 -7.63 -15.07
C GLU A 209 -25.99 -7.77 -15.27
N GLY A 210 -26.45 -8.97 -15.61
CA GLY A 210 -27.87 -9.22 -15.94
C GLY A 210 -28.32 -8.76 -17.33
N LEU A 211 -27.57 -7.88 -18.02
CA LEU A 211 -27.87 -7.48 -19.40
C LEU A 211 -27.66 -8.63 -20.39
N SER A 212 -28.55 -8.74 -21.39
CA SER A 212 -28.31 -9.63 -22.53
C SER A 212 -27.05 -9.23 -23.30
N LYS A 213 -26.54 -10.14 -24.12
CA LYS A 213 -25.35 -9.85 -24.94
C LYS A 213 -25.54 -8.67 -25.90
N ALA A 214 -26.77 -8.48 -26.41
CA ALA A 214 -27.07 -7.38 -27.31
C ALA A 214 -27.14 -6.04 -26.57
N GLU A 215 -27.84 -6.00 -25.43
CA GLU A 215 -27.96 -4.79 -24.58
C GLU A 215 -26.60 -4.35 -24.09
N ARG A 216 -25.80 -5.29 -23.58
CA ARG A 216 -24.45 -5.01 -23.09
C ARG A 216 -23.56 -4.39 -24.15
N LYS A 217 -23.61 -4.88 -25.40
CA LYS A 217 -22.82 -4.30 -26.50
C LYS A 217 -23.27 -2.91 -26.93
N ALA A 218 -24.52 -2.55 -26.63
CA ALA A 218 -25.06 -1.22 -26.88
C ALA A 218 -24.80 -0.24 -25.72
N ASP A 219 -24.43 -0.75 -24.54
CA ASP A 219 -24.14 0.06 -23.36
C ASP A 219 -22.82 0.85 -23.54
N PRO A 220 -22.79 2.17 -23.26
CA PRO A 220 -21.57 2.97 -23.35
C PRO A 220 -20.42 2.44 -22.48
N ASP A 221 -20.71 1.85 -21.32
CA ASP A 221 -19.69 1.39 -20.38
C ASP A 221 -19.06 0.05 -20.78
N TYR A 222 -19.58 -0.61 -21.82
CA TYR A 222 -19.03 -1.84 -22.37
C TYR A 222 -17.60 -1.68 -22.89
N GLU A 223 -17.22 -0.50 -23.39
CA GLU A 223 -15.86 -0.24 -23.84
C GLU A 223 -14.82 -0.40 -22.72
N TYR A 224 -15.19 -0.05 -21.48
CA TYR A 224 -14.34 -0.19 -20.31
C TYR A 224 -14.15 -1.66 -19.93
N TYR A 225 -15.21 -2.46 -20.07
CA TYR A 225 -15.12 -3.91 -19.87
C TYR A 225 -14.20 -4.56 -20.91
N LEU A 226 -14.26 -4.13 -22.17
CA LEU A 226 -13.34 -4.60 -23.22
C LEU A 226 -11.87 -4.24 -22.91
N GLU A 227 -11.61 -3.02 -22.45
CA GLU A 227 -10.26 -2.62 -22.05
C GLU A 227 -9.77 -3.44 -20.84
N PHE A 228 -10.63 -3.71 -19.86
CA PHE A 228 -10.32 -4.60 -18.74
C PHE A 228 -9.92 -6.01 -19.21
N LEU A 229 -10.68 -6.61 -20.13
CA LEU A 229 -10.37 -7.92 -20.70
C LEU A 229 -9.03 -7.92 -21.44
N LYS A 230 -8.75 -6.86 -22.20
CA LYS A 230 -7.48 -6.68 -22.90
C LYS A 230 -6.30 -6.58 -21.93
N LEU A 231 -6.41 -5.77 -20.87
CA LEU A 231 -5.36 -5.61 -19.85
C LEU A 231 -5.10 -6.92 -19.08
N THR A 232 -6.13 -7.74 -18.89
CA THR A 232 -6.04 -9.03 -18.17
C THR A 232 -5.78 -10.22 -19.09
N LYS A 233 -5.72 -10.03 -20.41
CA LYS A 233 -5.59 -11.08 -21.44
C LYS A 233 -6.69 -12.16 -21.33
N ARG A 234 -7.90 -11.75 -20.98
CA ARG A 234 -9.08 -12.63 -20.89
C ARG A 234 -9.96 -12.47 -22.12
N SER A 235 -10.72 -13.51 -22.44
CA SER A 235 -11.78 -13.43 -23.44
C SER A 235 -13.10 -13.06 -22.76
N GLU A 236 -14.00 -12.42 -23.51
CA GLU A 236 -15.39 -12.31 -23.10
C GLU A 236 -15.97 -13.73 -22.97
N ARG A 237 -16.51 -14.05 -21.80
CA ARG A 237 -17.29 -15.26 -21.52
C ARG A 237 -18.67 -14.84 -21.07
#